data_AF-A0A373D9R6-F1
#
_entry.id   AF-A0A373D9R6-F1
#
_cell.length_a   1.000
_cell.length_b   1.000
_cell.length_c   1.000
_cell.angle_alpha   90.00
_cell.angle_beta   90.00
_cell.angle_gamma   90.00
#
_symmetry.space_group_name_H-M   'P 1'
#
loop_
_entity.id
_entity.type
_entity.pdbx_description
1 polymer ?
#
loop_
_entity_poly.entity_id
_entity_poly.type
_entity_poly.pdbx_seq_one_letter_code
_entity_poly.pdbx_strand_id
1 'polypeptide(L)'
;MVSPIRRKDTDGGFVTGNDTAVAETRAEVARLHDELVRAGLVVWTGGNVSGRVPGTDRFVIKPSGVSYDDLRPEHLVLCDLDGRPVPGAPGSERAPSSDTAAHAYVYRNMPDVGGVAHTHSTYAVAWAARGEEIPCAITAMADEFGGPVPVGPLAVIGDDSIGQGIVETLRGHRSRAVLMRGHGPFTIGVSARDAVKAAVMVEDVARSVHAAKQMGPVQPLPAELIDRLYDRYQKVYGQADDERR
;
A
#
# COMPACT_ATOMS: atom_id res chain seq x y z
N MET A 1 17.42 14.96 35.34
CA MET A 1 16.20 14.14 35.47
C MET A 1 15.02 15.06 35.72
N VAL A 2 14.22 15.34 34.70
CA VAL A 2 12.99 16.13 34.84
C VAL A 2 11.85 15.24 34.39
N SER A 3 10.93 14.95 35.31
CA SER A 3 9.77 14.09 35.10
C SER A 3 8.74 14.78 34.20
N PRO A 4 8.11 14.11 33.23
CA PRO A 4 7.08 14.75 32.42
C PRO A 4 5.76 14.82 33.20
N ILE A 5 5.10 15.96 33.06
CA ILE A 5 3.82 16.31 33.69
C ILE A 5 2.70 15.52 33.00
N ARG A 6 1.97 14.70 33.77
CA ARG A 6 0.77 13.98 33.32
C ARG A 6 -0.44 14.91 33.42
N ARG A 7 -1.16 15.14 32.31
CA ARG A 7 -2.53 15.68 32.35
C ARG A 7 -3.52 14.54 32.62
N LYS A 8 -4.54 14.85 33.42
CA LYS A 8 -5.49 13.91 33.99
C LYS A 8 -6.87 14.29 33.47
N ASP A 9 -7.39 13.56 32.50
CA ASP A 9 -8.78 13.69 32.08
C ASP A 9 -9.65 12.68 32.83
N THR A 10 -10.83 13.14 33.21
CA THR A 10 -11.79 12.47 34.08
C THR A 10 -12.60 11.44 33.28
N ASP A 11 -12.01 10.26 33.07
CA ASP A 11 -12.71 8.97 32.97
C ASP A 11 -11.69 7.81 32.86
N GLY A 12 -11.29 7.28 34.02
CA GLY A 12 -11.21 5.85 34.27
C GLY A 12 -10.22 4.92 33.53
N GLY A 13 -9.31 5.37 32.66
CA GLY A 13 -8.33 4.46 32.03
C GLY A 13 -7.06 5.15 31.54
N PHE A 14 -5.89 4.65 31.92
CA PHE A 14 -4.63 5.07 31.29
C PHE A 14 -4.57 4.44 29.90
N VAL A 15 -4.80 5.23 28.85
CA VAL A 15 -4.53 4.82 27.46
C VAL A 15 -3.02 4.67 27.32
N THR A 16 -2.55 3.47 26.94
CA THR A 16 -1.12 3.27 26.70
C THR A 16 -0.71 3.95 25.40
N GLY A 17 0.58 4.30 25.23
CA GLY A 17 1.04 4.88 23.95
C GLY A 17 0.75 4.01 22.73
N ASN A 18 0.66 2.69 22.92
CA ASN A 18 0.32 1.74 21.86
C ASN A 18 -1.17 1.82 21.48
N ASP A 19 -2.08 2.04 22.44
CA ASP A 19 -3.52 2.15 22.16
C ASP A 19 -3.83 3.39 21.32
N THR A 20 -3.14 4.51 21.59
CA THR A 20 -3.23 5.73 20.77
C THR A 20 -2.74 5.47 19.35
N ALA A 21 -1.57 4.86 19.18
CA ALA A 21 -1.02 4.55 17.86
C ALA A 21 -1.95 3.64 17.04
N VAL A 22 -2.55 2.62 17.68
CA VAL A 22 -3.55 1.74 17.03
C VAL A 22 -4.76 2.55 16.57
N ALA A 23 -5.31 3.43 17.41
CA ALA A 23 -6.48 4.24 17.07
C ALA A 23 -6.19 5.19 15.90
N GLU A 24 -5.02 5.84 15.88
CA GLU A 24 -4.59 6.71 14.80
C GLU A 24 -4.40 5.95 13.48
N THR A 25 -3.72 4.79 13.51
CA THR A 25 -3.57 3.95 12.33
C THR A 25 -4.92 3.48 11.79
N ARG A 26 -5.89 3.15 12.67
CA ARG A 26 -7.25 2.80 12.24
C ARG A 26 -7.96 3.95 11.54
N ALA A 27 -7.91 5.14 12.13
CA ALA A 27 -8.54 6.32 11.53
C ALA A 27 -7.92 6.63 10.16
N GLU A 28 -6.59 6.54 10.05
CA GLU A 28 -5.88 6.76 8.80
C GLU A 28 -6.26 5.71 7.73
N VAL A 29 -6.16 4.42 8.06
CA VAL A 29 -6.45 3.34 7.13
C VAL A 29 -7.90 3.40 6.67
N ALA A 30 -8.87 3.73 7.53
CA ALA A 30 -10.26 3.92 7.13
C ALA A 30 -10.40 5.04 6.09
N ARG A 31 -9.84 6.22 6.36
CA ARG A 31 -9.85 7.38 5.44
C ARG A 31 -9.17 7.06 4.10
N LEU A 32 -8.10 6.28 4.11
CA LEU A 32 -7.36 5.93 2.90
C LEU A 32 -8.15 4.98 1.97
N HIS A 33 -9.06 4.17 2.50
CA HIS A 33 -9.97 3.41 1.65
C HIS A 33 -10.98 4.32 0.92
N ASP A 34 -11.43 5.41 1.54
CA ASP A 34 -12.27 6.41 0.86
C ASP A 34 -11.51 7.05 -0.31
N GLU A 35 -10.19 7.24 -0.18
CA GLU A 35 -9.36 7.75 -1.27
C GLU A 35 -9.26 6.75 -2.44
N LEU A 36 -9.24 5.43 -2.18
CA LEU A 36 -9.31 4.42 -3.26
C LEU A 36 -10.62 4.53 -4.05
N VAL A 37 -11.74 4.76 -3.35
CA VAL A 37 -13.06 4.96 -3.98
C VAL A 37 -13.07 6.26 -4.80
N ARG A 38 -12.60 7.37 -4.20
CA ARG A 38 -12.52 8.68 -4.87
C ARG A 38 -11.64 8.65 -6.11
N ALA A 39 -10.53 7.92 -6.07
CA ALA A 39 -9.63 7.76 -7.21
C ALA A 39 -10.14 6.74 -8.25
N GLY A 40 -11.28 6.07 -8.01
CA GLY A 40 -11.86 5.10 -8.93
C GLY A 40 -11.04 3.82 -9.09
N LEU A 41 -10.26 3.43 -8.06
CA LEU A 41 -9.36 2.28 -8.11
C LEU A 41 -10.03 0.97 -7.70
N VAL A 42 -11.21 1.04 -7.11
CA VAL A 42 -11.93 -0.10 -6.53
C VAL A 42 -13.39 -0.08 -6.96
N VAL A 43 -13.98 -1.27 -7.07
CA VAL A 43 -15.41 -1.49 -7.34
C VAL A 43 -15.94 -2.46 -6.30
N TRP A 44 -17.13 -2.18 -5.75
CA TRP A 44 -17.72 -2.95 -4.65
C TRP A 44 -16.76 -3.07 -3.45
N THR A 45 -16.43 -4.28 -3.02
CA THR A 45 -15.58 -4.54 -1.86
C THR A 45 -14.13 -4.84 -2.23
N GLY A 46 -13.79 -4.88 -3.53
CA GLY A 46 -12.47 -5.25 -4.03
C GLY A 46 -11.38 -4.25 -3.66
N GLY A 47 -10.16 -4.74 -3.45
CA GLY A 47 -9.03 -3.96 -2.94
C GLY A 47 -9.00 -3.80 -1.43
N ASN A 48 -7.85 -3.38 -0.90
CA ASN A 48 -7.63 -3.15 0.51
C ASN A 48 -6.38 -2.31 0.77
N VAL A 49 -6.35 -1.65 1.92
CA VAL A 49 -5.22 -0.91 2.47
C VAL A 49 -4.92 -1.47 3.86
N SER A 50 -3.65 -1.55 4.19
CA SER A 50 -3.20 -1.79 5.55
C SER A 50 -2.11 -0.80 5.94
N GLY A 51 -1.99 -0.54 7.23
CA GLY A 51 -0.93 0.26 7.81
C GLY A 51 -0.29 -0.45 9.00
N ARG A 52 1.04 -0.48 9.05
CA ARG A 52 1.80 -0.95 10.21
C ARG A 52 1.61 0.05 11.36
N VAL A 53 1.36 -0.45 12.56
CA VAL A 53 1.19 0.39 13.75
C VAL A 53 2.57 0.79 14.28
N PRO A 54 2.90 2.09 14.35
CA PRO A 54 4.23 2.56 14.75
C PRO A 54 4.65 2.03 16.13
N GLY A 55 5.91 1.59 16.25
CA GLY A 55 6.47 1.09 17.51
C GLY A 55 5.98 -0.29 17.94
N THR A 56 5.27 -1.03 17.09
CA THR A 56 4.72 -2.35 17.41
C THR A 56 4.91 -3.36 16.27
N ASP A 57 4.80 -4.65 16.61
CA ASP A 57 4.71 -5.76 15.64
C ASP A 57 3.25 -6.05 15.25
N ARG A 58 2.50 -5.00 14.91
CA ARG A 58 1.08 -5.07 14.56
C ARG A 58 0.78 -4.23 13.32
N PHE A 59 -0.29 -4.57 12.62
CA PHE A 59 -0.83 -3.77 11.52
C PHE A 59 -2.35 -3.78 11.54
N VAL A 60 -2.94 -2.76 10.93
CA VAL A 60 -4.39 -2.61 10.78
C VAL A 60 -4.77 -2.85 9.32
N ILE A 61 -5.83 -3.62 9.08
CA ILE A 61 -6.34 -3.92 7.73
C ILE A 61 -7.87 -3.93 7.70
N LYS A 62 -8.47 -3.71 6.52
CA LYS A 62 -9.91 -3.80 6.30
C LYS A 62 -10.46 -5.21 6.61
N PRO A 63 -11.67 -5.34 7.18
CA PRO A 63 -12.39 -6.61 7.28
C PRO A 63 -12.87 -7.10 5.89
N SER A 64 -12.97 -8.41 5.73
CA SER A 64 -13.48 -9.02 4.49
C SER A 64 -14.96 -8.68 4.25
N GLY A 65 -15.32 -8.44 2.98
CA GLY A 65 -16.71 -8.34 2.54
C GLY A 65 -17.49 -7.10 2.99
N VAL A 66 -16.86 -6.13 3.67
CA VAL A 66 -17.52 -4.90 4.13
C VAL A 66 -17.49 -3.83 3.03
N SER A 67 -18.64 -3.20 2.77
CA SER A 67 -18.74 -2.05 1.85
C SER A 67 -17.88 -0.88 2.34
N TYR A 68 -17.35 -0.09 1.42
CA TYR A 68 -16.59 1.11 1.77
C TYR A 68 -17.43 2.13 2.53
N ASP A 69 -18.72 2.28 2.18
CA ASP A 69 -19.64 3.20 2.85
C ASP A 69 -19.87 2.87 4.34
N ASP A 70 -19.67 1.60 4.72
CA ASP A 70 -19.85 1.09 6.09
C ASP A 70 -18.52 0.91 6.84
N LEU A 71 -17.40 1.25 6.19
CA LEU A 71 -16.08 1.11 6.78
C LEU A 71 -15.89 2.19 7.84
N ARG A 72 -15.66 1.76 9.08
CA ARG A 72 -15.40 2.64 10.23
C ARG A 72 -14.10 2.21 10.91
N PRO A 73 -13.34 3.14 11.55
CA PRO A 73 -12.08 2.80 12.21
C PRO A 73 -12.19 1.64 13.21
N GLU A 74 -13.32 1.53 13.89
CA GLU A 74 -13.58 0.49 14.90
C GLU A 74 -13.81 -0.89 14.27
N HIS A 75 -14.23 -0.93 13.00
CA HIS A 75 -14.46 -2.17 12.24
C HIS A 75 -13.19 -2.72 11.59
N LEU A 76 -12.10 -1.95 11.53
CA LEU A 76 -10.84 -2.46 11.02
C LEU A 76 -10.30 -3.57 11.93
N VAL A 77 -9.49 -4.45 11.38
CA VAL A 77 -8.93 -5.59 12.13
C VAL A 77 -7.48 -5.28 12.45
N LEU A 78 -7.14 -5.34 13.74
CA LEU A 78 -5.76 -5.29 14.20
C LEU A 78 -5.19 -6.71 14.16
N CYS A 79 -4.10 -6.91 13.41
CA CYS A 79 -3.43 -8.19 13.26
C CYS A 79 -2.00 -8.13 13.81
N ASP A 80 -1.47 -9.28 14.23
CA ASP A 80 -0.02 -9.48 14.35
C ASP A 80 0.66 -9.60 12.99
N LEU A 81 2.00 -9.60 12.97
CA LEU A 81 2.75 -9.77 11.72
C LEU A 81 2.63 -11.17 11.12
N ASP A 82 1.97 -12.13 11.77
CA ASP A 82 1.60 -13.42 11.17
C ASP A 82 0.22 -13.36 10.49
N GLY A 83 -0.45 -12.21 10.53
CA GLY A 83 -1.77 -12.00 9.96
C GLY A 83 -2.92 -12.51 10.84
N ARG A 84 -2.66 -12.83 12.12
CA ARG A 84 -3.69 -13.28 13.04
C ARG A 84 -4.34 -12.08 13.74
N PRO A 85 -5.68 -11.98 13.78
CA PRO A 85 -6.36 -10.95 14.54
C PRO A 85 -5.96 -10.99 16.02
N VAL A 86 -5.73 -9.82 16.61
CA VAL A 86 -5.41 -9.69 18.04
C VAL A 86 -6.70 -9.95 18.85
N PRO A 87 -6.75 -10.99 19.70
CA PRO A 87 -7.98 -11.33 20.43
C PRO A 87 -8.45 -10.20 21.35
N GLY A 88 -9.75 -9.89 21.30
CA GLY A 88 -10.38 -8.90 22.17
C GLY A 88 -10.15 -7.44 21.78
N ALA A 89 -9.35 -7.17 20.74
CA ALA A 89 -9.26 -5.83 20.15
C ALA A 89 -10.55 -5.47 19.39
N PRO A 90 -10.92 -4.18 19.26
CA PRO A 90 -12.04 -3.76 18.42
C PRO A 90 -11.94 -4.32 16.99
N GLY A 91 -13.03 -4.86 16.45
CA GLY A 91 -13.07 -5.46 15.11
C GLY A 91 -12.50 -6.88 15.03
N SER A 92 -11.96 -7.44 16.12
CA SER A 92 -11.40 -8.81 16.14
C SER A 92 -12.44 -9.92 15.94
N GLU A 93 -13.73 -9.60 16.08
CA GLU A 93 -14.85 -10.49 15.77
C GLU A 93 -15.10 -10.67 14.26
N ARG A 94 -14.48 -9.82 13.43
CA ARG A 94 -14.63 -9.84 11.97
C ARG A 94 -13.49 -10.63 11.34
N ALA A 95 -13.79 -11.31 10.24
CA ALA A 95 -12.75 -11.87 9.39
C ALA A 95 -11.96 -10.73 8.74
N PRO A 96 -10.60 -10.74 8.81
CA PRO A 96 -9.78 -9.75 8.11
C PRO A 96 -9.82 -10.00 6.59
N SER A 97 -9.29 -9.07 5.80
CA SER A 97 -9.19 -9.20 4.32
C SER A 97 -8.63 -10.56 3.90
N SER A 98 -9.05 -11.08 2.74
CA SER A 98 -8.45 -12.28 2.13
C SER A 98 -6.96 -12.13 1.82
N ASP A 99 -6.48 -10.88 1.63
CA ASP A 99 -5.06 -10.59 1.36
C ASP A 99 -4.22 -10.37 2.63
N THR A 100 -4.79 -10.62 3.82
CA THR A 100 -4.10 -10.41 5.09
C THR A 100 -2.78 -11.17 5.19
N ALA A 101 -2.74 -12.42 4.69
CA ALA A 101 -1.53 -13.22 4.66
C ALA A 101 -0.42 -12.60 3.78
N ALA A 102 -0.79 -12.02 2.65
CA ALA A 102 0.14 -11.34 1.75
C ALA A 102 0.73 -10.07 2.41
N HIS A 103 -0.12 -9.24 3.02
CA HIS A 103 0.30 -8.02 3.71
C HIS A 103 1.21 -8.33 4.90
N ALA A 104 0.82 -9.33 5.70
CA ALA A 104 1.63 -9.83 6.82
C ALA A 104 3.01 -10.31 6.35
N TYR A 105 3.07 -11.06 5.24
CA TYR A 105 4.34 -11.54 4.68
C TYR A 105 5.25 -10.38 4.24
N VAL A 106 4.69 -9.36 3.57
CA VAL A 106 5.43 -8.14 3.19
C VAL A 106 6.02 -7.49 4.43
N TYR A 107 5.21 -7.24 5.46
CA TYR A 107 5.69 -6.61 6.69
C TYR A 107 6.79 -7.40 7.39
N ARG A 108 6.72 -8.74 7.42
CA ARG A 108 7.78 -9.59 8.03
C ARG A 108 9.10 -9.53 7.26
N ASN A 109 9.06 -9.34 5.95
CA ASN A 109 10.22 -9.49 5.07
C ASN A 109 10.78 -8.17 4.52
N MET A 110 10.07 -7.07 4.72
CA MET A 110 10.44 -5.71 4.32
C MET A 110 10.17 -4.75 5.49
N PRO A 111 11.07 -4.65 6.47
CA PRO A 111 10.82 -3.92 7.72
C PRO A 111 10.60 -2.41 7.53
N ASP A 112 11.11 -1.83 6.43
CA ASP A 112 10.93 -0.41 6.09
C ASP A 112 9.55 -0.09 5.49
N VAL A 113 8.72 -1.12 5.26
CA VAL A 113 7.35 -0.95 4.75
C VAL A 113 6.41 -0.64 5.90
N GLY A 114 5.81 0.54 5.88
CA GLY A 114 4.76 0.99 6.81
C GLY A 114 3.35 0.88 6.24
N GLY A 115 3.20 0.64 4.94
CA GLY A 115 1.89 0.50 4.31
C GLY A 115 1.88 -0.40 3.09
N VAL A 116 0.74 -1.05 2.86
CA VAL A 116 0.49 -1.87 1.67
C VAL A 116 -0.91 -1.58 1.16
N ALA A 117 -1.06 -1.39 -0.15
CA ALA A 117 -2.34 -1.22 -0.82
C ALA A 117 -2.48 -2.14 -2.04
N HIS A 118 -3.65 -2.72 -2.19
CA HIS A 118 -4.07 -3.55 -3.30
C HIS A 118 -5.35 -3.00 -3.93
N THR A 119 -5.40 -2.96 -5.25
CA THR A 119 -6.57 -2.47 -5.99
C THR A 119 -6.85 -3.35 -7.20
N HIS A 120 -8.04 -3.19 -7.78
CA HIS A 120 -8.43 -3.82 -9.04
C HIS A 120 -8.65 -2.71 -10.09
N SER A 121 -7.71 -1.77 -10.17
CA SER A 121 -7.83 -0.61 -11.05
C SER A 121 -7.69 -1.00 -12.52
N THR A 122 -8.53 -0.41 -13.37
CA THR A 122 -8.82 -0.90 -14.73
C THR A 122 -7.58 -1.12 -15.58
N TYR A 123 -6.71 -0.12 -15.70
CA TYR A 123 -5.56 -0.21 -16.58
C TYR A 123 -4.45 -1.06 -15.96
N ALA A 124 -4.15 -0.91 -14.67
CA ALA A 124 -3.14 -1.73 -14.01
C ALA A 124 -3.48 -3.23 -14.07
N VAL A 125 -4.76 -3.60 -13.86
CA VAL A 125 -5.24 -4.98 -14.05
C VAL A 125 -5.10 -5.43 -15.49
N ALA A 126 -5.37 -4.57 -16.48
CA ALA A 126 -5.18 -4.93 -17.89
C ALA A 126 -3.71 -5.29 -18.20
N TRP A 127 -2.75 -4.53 -17.67
CA TRP A 127 -1.32 -4.86 -17.79
C TRP A 127 -0.94 -6.12 -17.02
N ALA A 128 -1.47 -6.30 -15.80
CA ALA A 128 -1.29 -7.53 -15.02
C ALA A 128 -1.81 -8.78 -15.76
N ALA A 129 -2.95 -8.66 -16.45
CA ALA A 129 -3.53 -9.73 -17.25
C ALA A 129 -2.69 -10.07 -18.50
N ARG A 130 -2.00 -9.07 -19.07
CA ARG A 130 -1.01 -9.29 -20.14
C ARG A 130 0.26 -9.99 -19.64
N GLY A 131 0.58 -9.85 -18.36
CA GLY A 131 1.84 -10.33 -17.79
C GLY A 131 3.05 -9.57 -18.33
N GLU A 132 2.85 -8.29 -18.71
CA GLU A 132 3.89 -7.39 -19.21
C GLU A 132 4.15 -6.28 -18.19
N GLU A 133 5.43 -5.93 -17.97
CA GLU A 133 5.76 -4.74 -17.20
C GLU A 133 5.26 -3.47 -17.89
N ILE A 134 4.97 -2.44 -17.11
CA ILE A 134 4.72 -1.11 -17.69
C ILE A 134 6.09 -0.50 -17.95
N PRO A 135 6.46 -0.17 -19.20
CA PRO A 135 7.75 0.45 -19.50
C PRO A 135 7.80 1.90 -19.01
N CYS A 136 8.93 2.32 -18.44
CA CYS A 136 9.12 3.68 -17.95
C CYS A 136 9.29 4.68 -19.09
N ALA A 137 8.18 5.18 -19.62
CA ALA A 137 8.16 6.05 -20.80
C ALA A 137 7.83 7.53 -20.49
N ILE A 138 7.46 7.85 -19.25
CA ILE A 138 7.06 9.20 -18.85
C ILE A 138 7.76 9.62 -17.55
N THR A 139 8.03 10.92 -17.41
CA THR A 139 8.84 11.44 -16.30
C THR A 139 8.22 11.22 -14.93
N ALA A 140 6.88 11.28 -14.82
CA ALA A 140 6.17 10.98 -13.57
C ALA A 140 6.42 9.54 -13.08
N MET A 141 6.60 8.60 -14.00
CA MET A 141 6.89 7.20 -13.68
C MET A 141 8.34 7.02 -13.22
N ALA A 142 9.28 7.75 -13.85
CA ALA A 142 10.66 7.79 -13.42
C ALA A 142 10.80 8.40 -12.01
N ASP A 143 10.10 9.50 -11.75
CA ASP A 143 10.05 10.16 -10.43
C ASP A 143 9.54 9.19 -9.35
N GLU A 144 8.42 8.51 -9.61
CA GLU A 144 7.69 7.71 -8.61
C GLU A 144 8.25 6.30 -8.38
N PHE A 145 8.66 5.61 -9.45
CA PHE A 145 9.05 4.20 -9.42
C PHE A 145 10.52 3.96 -9.78
N GLY A 146 11.22 4.95 -10.34
CA GLY A 146 12.64 4.84 -10.67
C GLY A 146 12.96 3.79 -11.72
N GLY A 147 11.99 3.43 -12.56
CA GLY A 147 12.10 2.34 -13.52
C GLY A 147 10.71 1.85 -13.99
N PRO A 148 10.66 0.73 -14.74
CA PRO A 148 9.39 0.09 -15.09
C PRO A 148 8.61 -0.35 -13.83
N VAL A 149 7.30 -0.51 -13.97
CA VAL A 149 6.50 -1.20 -12.93
C VAL A 149 6.53 -2.70 -13.27
N PRO A 150 7.22 -3.54 -12.46
CA PRO A 150 7.44 -4.95 -12.77
C PRO A 150 6.17 -5.79 -12.64
N VAL A 151 6.22 -6.99 -13.21
CA VAL A 151 5.20 -8.03 -13.06
C VAL A 151 5.71 -9.14 -12.16
N GLY A 152 4.95 -9.44 -11.11
CA GLY A 152 5.19 -10.59 -10.24
C GLY A 152 4.52 -11.87 -10.78
N PRO A 153 4.77 -13.03 -10.14
CA PRO A 153 4.21 -14.29 -10.59
C PRO A 153 2.67 -14.34 -10.50
N LEU A 154 2.07 -15.31 -11.19
CA LEU A 154 0.69 -15.72 -10.89
C LEU A 154 0.72 -16.44 -9.54
N ALA A 155 -0.14 -16.02 -8.61
CA ALA A 155 -0.16 -16.55 -7.26
C ALA A 155 -1.61 -16.82 -6.80
N VAL A 156 -1.76 -17.78 -5.89
CA VAL A 156 -3.05 -18.15 -5.30
C VAL A 156 -3.46 -17.10 -4.26
N ILE A 157 -4.74 -16.74 -4.25
CA ILE A 157 -5.32 -15.83 -3.25
C ILE A 157 -5.66 -16.63 -1.98
N GLY A 158 -5.35 -16.07 -0.81
CA GLY A 158 -5.76 -16.63 0.49
C GLY A 158 -4.65 -17.31 1.30
N ASP A 159 -3.45 -17.47 0.73
CA ASP A 159 -2.23 -17.81 1.47
C ASP A 159 -1.16 -16.70 1.31
N ASP A 160 0.08 -16.97 1.70
CA ASP A 160 1.16 -15.99 1.63
C ASP A 160 1.90 -15.95 0.28
N SER A 161 1.47 -16.72 -0.73
CA SER A 161 2.10 -16.79 -2.07
C SER A 161 2.14 -15.42 -2.76
N ILE A 162 1.08 -14.62 -2.63
CA ILE A 162 1.07 -13.25 -3.17
C ILE A 162 2.12 -12.41 -2.46
N GLY A 163 2.21 -12.51 -1.14
CA GLY A 163 3.21 -11.80 -0.34
C GLY A 163 4.65 -12.19 -0.72
N GLN A 164 4.91 -13.47 -0.94
CA GLN A 164 6.19 -13.98 -1.45
C GLN A 164 6.52 -13.37 -2.81
N GLY A 165 5.58 -13.41 -3.76
CA GLY A 165 5.75 -12.82 -5.08
C GLY A 165 6.01 -11.32 -5.05
N ILE A 166 5.34 -10.57 -4.18
CA ILE A 166 5.60 -9.13 -3.98
C ILE A 166 7.03 -8.91 -3.50
N VAL A 167 7.43 -9.59 -2.43
CA VAL A 167 8.76 -9.41 -1.81
C VAL A 167 9.87 -9.82 -2.78
N GLU A 168 9.75 -10.96 -3.45
CA GLU A 168 10.73 -11.44 -4.43
C GLU A 168 10.88 -10.48 -5.62
N THR A 169 9.77 -9.92 -6.10
CA THR A 169 9.79 -9.00 -7.25
C THR A 169 10.35 -7.63 -6.88
N LEU A 170 10.01 -7.12 -5.70
CA LEU A 170 10.39 -5.75 -5.29
C LEU A 170 11.74 -5.68 -4.58
N ARG A 171 12.26 -6.79 -4.05
CA ARG A 171 13.55 -6.80 -3.36
C ARG A 171 14.68 -6.48 -4.35
N GLY A 172 15.38 -5.37 -4.09
CA GLY A 172 16.43 -4.86 -4.98
C GLY A 172 15.90 -4.09 -6.20
N HIS A 173 14.59 -3.90 -6.31
CA HIS A 173 13.95 -3.08 -7.32
C HIS A 173 13.56 -1.71 -6.73
N ARG A 174 13.63 -0.64 -7.53
CA ARG A 174 13.27 0.73 -7.07
C ARG A 174 11.76 0.98 -7.04
N SER A 175 11.03 0.30 -7.92
CA SER A 175 9.57 0.37 -7.93
C SER A 175 9.02 -0.09 -6.59
N ARG A 176 8.01 0.63 -6.14
CA ARG A 176 7.18 0.33 -4.97
C ARG A 176 5.83 -0.26 -5.35
N ALA A 177 5.71 -0.68 -6.60
CA ALA A 177 4.54 -1.29 -7.17
C ALA A 177 4.91 -2.53 -7.96
N VAL A 178 4.07 -3.54 -7.88
CA VAL A 178 4.16 -4.78 -8.66
C VAL A 178 2.78 -5.13 -9.20
N LEU A 179 2.72 -5.54 -10.47
CA LEU A 179 1.54 -6.12 -11.08
C LEU A 179 1.57 -7.63 -10.85
N MET A 180 0.70 -8.16 -10.00
CA MET A 180 0.61 -9.62 -9.83
C MET A 180 -0.11 -10.21 -11.04
N ARG A 181 0.59 -11.06 -11.82
CA ARG A 181 0.10 -11.56 -13.11
C ARG A 181 -1.29 -12.18 -12.96
N GLY A 182 -2.24 -11.75 -13.80
CA GLY A 182 -3.61 -12.24 -13.79
C GLY A 182 -4.48 -11.77 -12.62
N HIS A 183 -3.98 -10.87 -11.76
CA HIS A 183 -4.71 -10.38 -10.59
C HIS A 183 -4.86 -8.85 -10.61
N GLY A 184 -3.85 -8.11 -10.15
CA GLY A 184 -3.91 -6.66 -10.04
C GLY A 184 -2.65 -6.07 -9.39
N PRO A 185 -2.58 -4.74 -9.24
CA PRO A 185 -1.46 -4.10 -8.58
C PRO A 185 -1.45 -4.33 -7.07
N PHE A 186 -0.25 -4.51 -6.53
CA PHE A 186 0.08 -4.32 -5.13
C PHE A 186 1.15 -3.24 -5.03
N THR A 187 1.01 -2.39 -4.02
CA THR A 187 1.92 -1.28 -3.78
C THR A 187 2.33 -1.23 -2.32
N ILE A 188 3.57 -0.80 -2.09
CA ILE A 188 4.17 -0.64 -0.77
C ILE A 188 4.58 0.81 -0.57
N GLY A 189 4.71 1.22 0.68
CA GLY A 189 5.21 2.54 1.03
C GLY A 189 5.74 2.58 2.45
N VAL A 190 6.45 3.66 2.78
CA VAL A 190 6.92 3.93 4.14
C VAL A 190 5.76 4.19 5.11
N SER A 191 4.57 4.47 4.57
CA SER A 191 3.29 4.61 5.29
C SER A 191 2.13 4.06 4.46
N ALA A 192 0.97 3.88 5.08
CA ALA A 192 -0.27 3.50 4.37
C ALA A 192 -0.64 4.54 3.31
N ARG A 193 -0.45 5.83 3.61
CA ARG A 193 -0.69 6.92 2.67
C ARG A 193 0.24 6.86 1.47
N ASP A 194 1.51 6.58 1.71
CA ASP A 194 2.53 6.45 0.68
C ASP A 194 2.24 5.27 -0.27
N ALA A 195 1.77 4.15 0.27
CA ALA A 195 1.32 3.00 -0.52
C ALA A 195 0.08 3.36 -1.39
N VAL A 196 -0.93 4.03 -0.81
CA VAL A 196 -2.12 4.46 -1.57
C VAL A 196 -1.76 5.45 -2.67
N LYS A 197 -0.85 6.40 -2.41
CA LYS A 197 -0.32 7.28 -3.46
C LYS A 197 0.30 6.46 -4.60
N ALA A 198 1.14 5.48 -4.27
CA ALA A 198 1.74 4.62 -5.29
C ALA A 198 0.65 3.88 -6.10
N ALA A 199 -0.42 3.38 -5.47
CA ALA A 199 -1.53 2.73 -6.17
C ALA A 199 -2.24 3.68 -7.16
N VAL A 200 -2.48 4.94 -6.78
CA VAL A 200 -3.03 5.97 -7.68
C VAL A 200 -2.08 6.22 -8.86
N MET A 201 -0.78 6.35 -8.58
CA MET A 201 0.21 6.60 -9.61
C MET A 201 0.36 5.42 -10.58
N VAL A 202 0.29 4.17 -10.11
CA VAL A 202 0.35 2.98 -10.98
C VAL A 202 -0.78 2.99 -11.99
N GLU A 203 -2.01 3.28 -11.56
CA GLU A 203 -3.15 3.34 -12.47
C GLU A 203 -3.01 4.48 -13.49
N ASP A 204 -2.54 5.66 -13.06
CA ASP A 204 -2.36 6.80 -13.94
C ASP A 204 -1.29 6.55 -15.03
N VAL A 205 -0.14 5.98 -14.65
CA VAL A 205 0.92 5.65 -15.61
C VAL A 205 0.51 4.47 -16.49
N ALA A 206 -0.18 3.46 -15.96
CA ALA A 206 -0.71 2.34 -16.73
C ALA A 206 -1.67 2.81 -17.82
N ARG A 207 -2.57 3.74 -17.48
CA ARG A 207 -3.51 4.37 -18.42
C ARG A 207 -2.80 5.18 -19.49
N SER A 208 -1.87 6.03 -19.09
CA SER A 208 -1.12 6.89 -20.01
C SER A 208 -0.28 6.08 -21.00
N VAL A 209 0.46 5.07 -20.52
CA VAL A 209 1.28 4.21 -21.38
C VAL A 209 0.41 3.32 -22.26
N HIS A 210 -0.74 2.83 -21.76
CA HIS A 210 -1.69 2.09 -22.58
C HIS A 210 -2.24 2.94 -23.74
N ALA A 211 -2.67 4.18 -23.46
CA ALA A 211 -3.14 5.11 -24.48
C ALA A 211 -2.03 5.42 -25.51
N ALA A 212 -0.79 5.62 -25.06
CA ALA A 212 0.35 5.82 -25.94
C ALA A 212 0.60 4.62 -26.87
N LYS A 213 0.50 3.37 -26.35
CA LYS A 213 0.63 2.14 -27.14
C LYS A 213 -0.41 2.04 -28.27
N GLN A 214 -1.59 2.66 -28.13
CA GLN A 214 -2.60 2.68 -29.20
C GLN A 214 -2.19 3.54 -30.41
N MET A 215 -1.22 4.44 -30.22
CA MET A 215 -0.70 5.33 -31.27
C MET A 215 0.58 4.79 -31.92
N GLY A 216 1.12 3.66 -31.43
CA GLY A 216 2.34 3.04 -31.94
C GLY A 216 3.27 2.53 -30.83
N PRO A 217 4.47 2.05 -31.19
CA PRO A 217 5.45 1.58 -30.22
C PRO A 217 5.85 2.68 -29.23
N VAL A 218 5.85 2.35 -27.94
CA VAL A 218 6.29 3.26 -26.87
C VAL A 218 7.77 3.03 -26.58
N GLN A 219 8.56 4.11 -26.64
CA GLN A 219 9.98 4.09 -26.30
C GLN A 219 10.19 4.41 -24.82
N PRO A 220 10.92 3.57 -24.06
CA PRO A 220 11.31 3.91 -22.70
C PRO A 220 12.23 5.14 -22.65
N LEU A 221 12.22 5.84 -21.52
CA LEU A 221 13.17 6.90 -21.24
C LEU A 221 14.60 6.32 -21.10
N PRO A 222 15.65 7.09 -21.45
CA PRO A 222 17.04 6.69 -21.18
C PRO A 222 17.27 6.43 -19.69
N ALA A 223 18.04 5.40 -19.36
CA ALA A 223 18.29 4.98 -17.97
C ALA A 223 18.91 6.10 -17.13
N GLU A 224 19.84 6.87 -17.70
CA GLU A 224 20.50 7.99 -17.01
C GLU A 224 19.53 9.14 -16.72
N LEU A 225 18.47 9.29 -17.52
CA LEU A 225 17.41 10.25 -17.23
C LEU A 225 16.49 9.72 -16.13
N ILE A 226 16.15 8.43 -16.14
CA ILE A 226 15.36 7.79 -15.08
C ILE A 226 16.07 7.93 -13.73
N ASP A 227 17.37 7.61 -13.68
CA ASP A 227 18.19 7.74 -12.47
C ASP A 227 18.15 9.16 -11.90
N ARG A 228 18.40 10.18 -12.75
CA ARG A 228 18.40 11.59 -12.31
C ARG A 228 17.03 12.06 -11.83
N LEU A 229 15.95 11.65 -12.50
CA LEU A 229 14.58 12.03 -12.14
C LEU A 229 14.19 11.41 -10.80
N TYR A 230 14.44 10.11 -10.64
CA TYR A 230 14.21 9.41 -9.38
C TYR A 230 15.00 10.05 -8.23
N ASP A 231 16.31 10.27 -8.40
CA ASP A 231 17.15 10.90 -7.37
C ASP A 231 16.64 12.30 -6.96
N ARG A 232 16.28 13.13 -7.95
CA ARG A 232 15.69 14.45 -7.69
C ARG A 232 14.37 14.34 -6.94
N TYR A 233 13.50 13.40 -7.31
CA TYR A 233 12.20 13.24 -6.70
C TYR A 233 12.31 12.79 -5.23
N GLN A 234 13.19 11.84 -4.94
CA GLN A 234 13.39 11.34 -3.58
C GLN A 234 14.09 12.36 -2.66
N LYS A 235 15.02 13.18 -3.18
CA LYS A 235 15.91 14.02 -2.35
C LYS A 235 15.60 15.52 -2.35
N VAL A 236 15.06 16.05 -3.45
CA VAL A 236 15.01 17.50 -3.71
C VAL A 236 13.59 18.01 -3.88
N TYR A 237 12.72 17.22 -4.52
CA TYR A 237 11.32 17.57 -4.71
C TYR A 237 10.51 17.40 -3.41
N GLY A 238 9.38 18.10 -3.30
CA GLY A 238 8.51 18.05 -2.12
C GLY A 238 8.86 19.05 -1.02
N GLN A 239 7.96 19.15 -0.02
CA GLN A 239 8.17 19.95 1.18
C GLN A 239 9.05 19.20 2.18
N ALA A 240 9.59 19.90 3.18
CA ALA A 240 10.49 19.29 4.18
C ALA A 240 9.86 18.13 4.97
N ASP A 241 8.52 18.14 5.11
CA ASP A 241 7.77 17.18 5.91
C ASP A 241 7.20 16.00 5.06
N ASP A 242 7.73 15.75 3.86
CA ASP A 242 7.37 14.55 3.08
C ASP A 242 7.85 13.29 3.82
N GLU A 243 6.94 12.36 4.09
CA GLU A 243 7.19 11.12 4.83
C GLU A 243 8.29 10.23 4.22
N ARG A 244 8.65 10.46 2.95
CA ARG A 244 9.76 9.75 2.27
C ARG A 244 11.15 10.39 2.48
N ARG A 245 11.26 11.51 3.21
CA ARG A 245 12.54 12.19 3.50
C ARG A 245 13.17 11.81 4.83
#